data_AF-G1XAE0-F1
#
_entry.id   AF-G1XAE0-F1
#
_cell.length_a   1.000
_cell.length_b   1.000
_cell.length_c   1.000
_cell.angle_alpha   90.00
_cell.angle_beta   90.00
_cell.angle_gamma   90.00
#
_symmetry.space_group_name_H-M   'P 1'
#
loop_
_entity.id
_entity.type
_entity.pdbx_description
1 polymer ?
#
loop_
_entity_poly.entity_id
_entity_poly.type
_entity_poly.pdbx_seq_one_letter_code
_entity_poly.pdbx_strand_id
1 'polypeptide(L)'
;MSVPSHLLADEKAPVCRLEIQPHFDNLSAKEKLYAHHISKASFAGTRVVLRQVSPESEPLFDLILTVARHVENDFSKIVEACNVTEDEKNKFAEFGAQVLANLGNYKSFGDQKFVPRIPEETFTKIASITPEAAKLWEGIKKQVYQISPEGITLLGYPPDHMSAYYPDSPAITQADIEACGETFVKNGVLVEHTRLKQLDDGSFDMLVASEKVGEGSVYETKDGRKIRTVYGDHSKEMKVMSDELDGAKKAALNDTQEKMMEEYVKSFREGSLEAHKESQRYWIKDIGPTIETNIGFIETYRDPAGTKAYFEGWVAVVNKERTKVFGKLVERAGDFIPKLPWSKDFEKDKFQKPDFTSLEGNDGIPAGINIPNYDDIRMTLGFKNVSLGNVLNAKSPSEKVTFIDEKDLPLFERLRGPAFELQVGLHELLGHGSGKLLQETEKGVFNFDKESPPVSPLTGKPVTTYYKVGETWGSVFGATAASYEECRAECVAMYLCPDREILEVFGHTDDTEAAAEDVLYISYLQMARAGLLALEFWDPKTKARTTF
;
A
#
# COMPACT_ATOMS: atom_id res chain seq x y z
N MET A 1 17.89 -29.44 -7.37
CA MET A 1 17.54 -29.27 -5.95
C MET A 1 16.02 -29.13 -5.87
N SER A 2 15.36 -29.71 -4.88
CA SER A 2 13.93 -29.48 -4.67
C SER A 2 13.70 -28.02 -4.30
N VAL A 3 12.66 -27.40 -4.88
CA VAL A 3 12.26 -26.04 -4.52
C VAL A 3 11.83 -26.03 -3.04
N PRO A 4 12.37 -25.14 -2.19
CA PRO A 4 11.89 -24.95 -0.82
C PRO A 4 10.39 -24.67 -0.76
N SER A 5 9.68 -25.26 0.19
CA SER A 5 8.21 -25.17 0.25
C SER A 5 7.66 -23.75 0.42
N HIS A 6 8.42 -22.85 1.05
CA HIS A 6 8.04 -21.45 1.22
C HIS A 6 8.10 -20.64 -0.09
N LEU A 7 8.89 -21.10 -1.08
CA LEU A 7 8.95 -20.49 -2.41
C LEU A 7 7.92 -21.08 -3.38
N LEU A 8 7.06 -22.00 -2.94
CA LEU A 8 6.00 -22.53 -3.80
C LEU A 8 4.76 -21.66 -3.67
N ALA A 9 4.07 -21.46 -4.79
CA ALA A 9 2.75 -20.82 -4.81
C ALA A 9 1.80 -21.48 -3.79
N ASP A 10 0.93 -20.72 -3.15
CA ASP A 10 0.03 -21.24 -2.14
C ASP A 10 -1.04 -22.16 -2.79
N GLU A 11 -1.40 -23.26 -2.14
CA GLU A 11 -2.50 -24.13 -2.57
C GLU A 11 -3.79 -23.66 -1.90
N LYS A 12 -4.90 -23.64 -2.64
CA LYS A 12 -6.22 -23.23 -2.14
C LYS A 12 -6.21 -21.84 -1.50
N ALA A 13 -5.50 -20.89 -2.12
CA ALA A 13 -5.48 -19.51 -1.69
C ALA A 13 -6.92 -18.98 -1.53
N PRO A 14 -7.27 -18.35 -0.39
CA PRO A 14 -8.60 -17.79 -0.18
C PRO A 14 -8.92 -16.74 -1.25
N VAL A 15 -10.11 -16.84 -1.84
CA VAL A 15 -10.64 -15.83 -2.75
C VAL A 15 -11.83 -15.16 -2.07
N CYS A 16 -11.78 -13.84 -2.00
CA CYS A 16 -12.83 -13.01 -1.41
C CYS A 16 -13.41 -12.08 -2.47
N ARG A 17 -14.73 -11.94 -2.49
CA ARG A 17 -15.40 -10.93 -3.32
C ARG A 17 -15.54 -9.65 -2.49
N LEU A 18 -15.04 -8.54 -3.01
CA LEU A 18 -15.31 -7.22 -2.44
C LEU A 18 -16.74 -6.82 -2.80
N GLU A 19 -17.58 -6.66 -1.79
CA GLU A 19 -18.97 -6.23 -1.98
C GLU A 19 -19.01 -4.71 -2.15
N ILE A 20 -19.54 -4.26 -3.29
CA ILE A 20 -19.65 -2.84 -3.64
C ILE A 20 -21.02 -2.48 -4.25
N GLN A 21 -21.75 -3.48 -4.75
CA GLN A 21 -22.98 -3.28 -5.52
C GLN A 21 -24.02 -2.41 -4.79
N PRO A 22 -24.37 -2.64 -3.50
CA PRO A 22 -25.36 -1.81 -2.81
C PRO A 22 -24.96 -0.33 -2.71
N HIS A 23 -23.66 -0.05 -2.62
CA HIS A 23 -23.14 1.31 -2.55
C HIS A 23 -23.08 1.96 -3.93
N PHE A 24 -22.63 1.22 -4.94
CA PHE A 24 -22.52 1.70 -6.31
C PHE A 24 -23.90 1.97 -6.93
N ASP A 25 -24.91 1.13 -6.67
CA ASP A 25 -26.25 1.29 -7.24
C ASP A 25 -26.91 2.61 -6.83
N ASN A 26 -26.61 3.10 -5.62
CA ASN A 26 -27.10 4.36 -5.07
C ASN A 26 -26.42 5.62 -5.65
N LEU A 27 -25.36 5.47 -6.45
CA LEU A 27 -24.71 6.59 -7.10
C LEU A 27 -25.54 7.13 -8.28
N SER A 28 -25.52 8.45 -8.45
CA SER A 28 -26.01 9.13 -9.64
C SER A 28 -25.20 8.74 -10.89
N ALA A 29 -25.77 8.97 -12.07
CA ALA A 29 -25.07 8.71 -13.33
C ALA A 29 -23.75 9.49 -13.45
N LYS A 30 -23.68 10.71 -12.91
CA LYS A 30 -22.46 11.54 -12.93
C LYS A 30 -21.39 10.98 -11.99
N GLU A 31 -21.76 10.57 -10.78
CA GLU A 31 -20.84 9.91 -9.82
C GLU A 31 -20.31 8.59 -10.38
N LYS A 32 -21.16 7.77 -11.02
CA LYS A 32 -20.75 6.53 -11.69
C LYS A 32 -19.76 6.81 -12.82
N LEU A 33 -19.98 7.86 -13.61
CA LEU A 33 -19.09 8.22 -14.70
C LEU A 33 -17.73 8.74 -14.20
N TYR A 34 -17.74 9.57 -13.15
CA TYR A 34 -16.52 10.03 -12.48
C TYR A 34 -15.70 8.85 -11.95
N ALA A 35 -16.34 7.94 -11.21
CA ALA A 35 -15.70 6.73 -10.69
C ALA A 35 -15.20 5.79 -11.80
N HIS A 36 -15.95 5.65 -12.91
CA HIS A 36 -15.57 4.83 -14.04
C HIS A 36 -14.24 5.25 -14.67
N HIS A 37 -14.10 6.55 -14.95
CA HIS A 37 -12.90 7.12 -15.54
C HIS A 37 -11.68 6.92 -14.64
N ILE A 38 -11.82 7.22 -13.34
CA ILE A 38 -10.74 7.02 -12.37
C ILE A 38 -10.37 5.53 -12.27
N SER A 39 -11.36 4.64 -12.19
CA SER A 39 -11.10 3.20 -12.13
C SER A 39 -10.29 2.73 -13.33
N LYS A 40 -10.64 3.17 -14.55
CA LYS A 40 -9.88 2.85 -15.76
C LYS A 40 -8.45 3.41 -15.72
N ALA A 41 -8.27 4.64 -15.25
CA ALA A 41 -6.95 5.23 -15.07
C ALA A 41 -6.10 4.37 -14.10
N SER A 42 -6.67 3.98 -12.95
CA SER A 42 -6.00 3.10 -11.99
C SER A 42 -5.60 1.76 -12.59
N PHE A 43 -6.50 1.10 -13.32
CA PHE A 43 -6.21 -0.19 -13.98
C PHE A 43 -5.17 -0.09 -15.11
N ALA A 44 -5.02 1.08 -15.75
CA ALA A 44 -3.90 1.27 -16.69
C ALA A 44 -2.54 1.13 -16.00
N GLY A 45 -2.48 1.42 -14.70
CA GLY A 45 -1.30 1.28 -13.85
C GLY A 45 -0.85 -0.14 -13.57
N THR A 46 -1.70 -1.15 -13.84
CA THR A 46 -1.33 -2.56 -13.72
C THR A 46 -0.03 -2.87 -14.48
N ARG A 47 0.15 -2.29 -15.67
CA ARG A 47 1.37 -2.49 -16.48
C ARG A 47 2.60 -1.77 -15.90
N VAL A 48 2.41 -0.65 -15.23
CA VAL A 48 3.49 0.05 -14.51
C VAL A 48 3.99 -0.84 -13.38
N VAL A 49 3.06 -1.32 -12.55
CA VAL A 49 3.36 -2.21 -11.43
C VAL A 49 4.10 -3.45 -11.87
N LEU A 50 3.61 -4.17 -12.88
CA LEU A 50 4.26 -5.39 -13.38
C LEU A 50 5.74 -5.13 -13.71
N ARG A 51 6.06 -3.95 -14.26
CA ARG A 51 7.44 -3.53 -14.60
C ARG A 51 8.24 -3.00 -13.41
N GLN A 52 7.60 -2.72 -12.28
CA GLN A 52 8.23 -2.39 -10.99
C GLN A 52 8.53 -3.65 -10.16
N VAL A 53 7.82 -4.77 -10.37
CA VAL A 53 8.04 -6.03 -9.63
C VAL A 53 9.27 -6.80 -10.14
N SER A 54 9.20 -7.33 -11.37
CA SER A 54 10.27 -8.14 -11.94
C SER A 54 10.24 -8.12 -13.47
N PRO A 55 11.38 -8.37 -14.15
CA PRO A 55 11.42 -8.38 -15.62
C PRO A 55 10.45 -9.39 -16.26
N GLU A 56 10.17 -10.51 -15.58
CA GLU A 56 9.25 -11.54 -16.07
C GLU A 56 7.77 -11.26 -15.76
N SER A 57 7.44 -10.31 -14.90
CA SER A 57 6.07 -10.15 -14.39
C SER A 57 5.06 -9.79 -15.49
N GLU A 58 5.37 -8.80 -16.33
CA GLU A 58 4.49 -8.39 -17.44
C GLU A 58 4.23 -9.50 -18.47
N PRO A 59 5.25 -10.16 -19.06
CA PRO A 59 5.03 -11.28 -19.97
C PRO A 59 4.38 -12.50 -19.31
N LEU A 60 4.61 -12.73 -18.01
CA LEU A 60 3.94 -13.79 -17.26
C LEU A 60 2.44 -13.50 -17.09
N PHE A 61 2.09 -12.26 -16.78
CA PHE A 61 0.69 -11.81 -16.72
C PHE A 61 -0.02 -12.02 -18.07
N ASP A 62 0.62 -11.62 -19.17
CA ASP A 62 0.10 -11.85 -20.52
C ASP A 62 -0.04 -13.33 -20.85
N LEU A 63 0.92 -14.17 -20.43
CA LEU A 63 0.86 -15.62 -20.63
C LEU A 63 -0.37 -16.22 -19.96
N ILE A 64 -0.61 -15.90 -18.69
CA ILE A 64 -1.78 -16.39 -17.94
C ILE A 64 -3.08 -15.92 -18.60
N LEU A 65 -3.18 -14.64 -18.97
CA LEU A 65 -4.37 -14.12 -19.66
C LEU A 65 -4.57 -14.71 -21.05
N THR A 66 -3.52 -15.03 -21.78
CA THR A 66 -3.60 -15.69 -23.09
C THR A 66 -4.13 -17.10 -22.97
N VAL A 67 -3.64 -17.87 -21.99
CA VAL A 67 -4.19 -19.22 -21.71
C VAL A 67 -5.65 -19.12 -21.29
N ALA A 68 -5.99 -18.24 -20.34
CA ALA A 68 -7.35 -18.05 -19.86
C ALA A 68 -8.33 -17.66 -20.98
N ARG A 69 -7.93 -16.72 -21.85
CA ARG A 69 -8.73 -16.32 -23.03
C ARG A 69 -8.94 -17.47 -24.01
N HIS A 70 -7.89 -18.27 -24.28
CA HIS A 70 -7.99 -19.40 -25.20
C HIS A 70 -8.98 -20.46 -24.71
N VAL A 71 -9.03 -20.71 -23.40
CA VAL A 71 -9.97 -21.67 -22.80
C VAL A 71 -11.30 -21.03 -22.38
N GLU A 72 -11.54 -19.76 -22.74
CA GLU A 72 -12.76 -19.01 -22.38
C GLU A 72 -13.02 -18.97 -20.86
N ASN A 73 -11.95 -18.87 -20.07
CA ASN A 73 -11.95 -18.96 -18.61
C ASN A 73 -12.44 -20.30 -18.03
N ASP A 74 -12.65 -21.33 -18.85
CA ASP A 74 -12.93 -22.69 -18.42
C ASP A 74 -11.64 -23.51 -18.42
N PHE A 75 -10.91 -23.46 -17.30
CA PHE A 75 -9.63 -24.14 -17.14
C PHE A 75 -9.73 -25.67 -17.21
N SER A 76 -10.91 -26.28 -17.13
CA SER A 76 -11.07 -27.73 -17.32
C SER A 76 -10.63 -28.18 -18.72
N LYS A 77 -10.76 -27.30 -19.73
CA LYS A 77 -10.34 -27.55 -21.11
C LYS A 77 -8.83 -27.77 -21.27
N ILE A 78 -8.00 -27.33 -20.32
CA ILE A 78 -6.54 -27.49 -20.34
C ILE A 78 -6.14 -28.97 -20.25
N VAL A 79 -6.89 -29.77 -19.49
CA VAL A 79 -6.55 -31.17 -19.20
C VAL A 79 -6.42 -31.99 -20.47
N GLU A 80 -7.46 -31.97 -21.31
CA GLU A 80 -7.46 -32.68 -22.59
C GLU A 80 -6.55 -31.98 -23.62
N ALA A 81 -6.62 -30.65 -23.72
CA ALA A 81 -5.88 -29.90 -24.73
C ALA A 81 -4.35 -29.99 -24.57
N CYS A 82 -3.85 -30.08 -23.34
CA CYS A 82 -2.43 -30.07 -23.01
C CYS A 82 -1.90 -31.41 -22.51
N ASN A 83 -2.77 -32.43 -22.39
CA ASN A 83 -2.44 -33.75 -21.85
C ASN A 83 -1.77 -33.65 -20.46
N VAL A 84 -2.42 -32.94 -19.55
CA VAL A 84 -2.01 -32.77 -18.15
C VAL A 84 -3.08 -33.32 -17.22
N THR A 85 -2.73 -33.58 -15.96
CA THR A 85 -3.69 -34.04 -14.95
C THR A 85 -4.56 -32.89 -14.41
N GLU A 86 -5.70 -33.23 -13.80
CA GLU A 86 -6.54 -32.26 -13.08
C GLU A 86 -5.77 -31.51 -11.98
N ASP A 87 -4.90 -32.21 -11.25
CA ASP A 87 -4.06 -31.64 -10.20
C ASP A 87 -3.04 -30.64 -10.76
N GLU A 88 -2.36 -30.97 -11.87
CA GLU A 88 -1.43 -30.06 -12.55
C GLU A 88 -2.15 -28.81 -13.09
N LYS A 89 -3.34 -28.98 -13.67
CA LYS A 89 -4.16 -27.85 -14.11
C LYS A 89 -4.59 -26.97 -12.94
N ASN A 90 -4.99 -27.56 -11.81
CA ASN A 90 -5.37 -26.79 -10.62
C ASN A 90 -4.18 -25.98 -10.09
N LYS A 91 -2.99 -26.60 -10.00
CA LYS A 91 -1.76 -25.91 -9.58
C LYS A 91 -1.34 -24.80 -10.54
N PHE A 92 -1.57 -24.96 -11.84
CA PHE A 92 -1.39 -23.87 -12.81
C PHE A 92 -2.38 -22.73 -12.57
N ALA A 93 -3.66 -23.05 -12.37
CA ALA A 93 -4.70 -22.05 -12.10
C ALA A 93 -4.45 -21.28 -10.78
N GLU A 94 -4.04 -21.98 -9.72
CA GLU A 94 -3.68 -21.38 -8.43
C GLU A 94 -2.46 -20.47 -8.54
N PHE A 95 -1.42 -20.88 -9.27
CA PHE A 95 -0.27 -20.04 -9.57
C PHE A 95 -0.67 -18.81 -10.38
N GLY A 96 -1.46 -19.00 -11.44
CA GLY A 96 -1.96 -17.92 -12.28
C GLY A 96 -2.78 -16.90 -11.50
N ALA A 97 -3.69 -17.35 -10.63
CA ALA A 97 -4.48 -16.48 -9.77
C ALA A 97 -3.60 -15.63 -8.83
N GLN A 98 -2.57 -16.23 -8.22
CA GLN A 98 -1.62 -15.50 -7.38
C GLN A 98 -0.79 -14.49 -8.18
N VAL A 99 -0.35 -14.81 -9.39
CA VAL A 99 0.36 -13.86 -10.26
C VAL A 99 -0.53 -12.67 -10.62
N LEU A 100 -1.80 -12.93 -10.98
CA LEU A 100 -2.75 -11.87 -11.33
C LEU A 100 -3.09 -10.99 -10.12
N ALA A 101 -3.17 -11.55 -8.91
CA ALA A 101 -3.46 -10.79 -7.68
C ALA A 101 -2.25 -9.98 -7.19
N ASN A 102 -1.03 -10.53 -7.27
CA ASN A 102 0.19 -9.86 -6.81
C ASN A 102 0.83 -8.97 -7.90
N LEU A 103 0.29 -8.99 -9.12
CA LEU A 103 0.85 -8.33 -10.29
C LEU A 103 2.33 -8.72 -10.52
N GLY A 104 2.59 -10.02 -10.42
CA GLY A 104 3.93 -10.61 -10.54
C GLY A 104 4.08 -11.88 -9.73
N ASN A 105 5.24 -12.52 -9.84
CA ASN A 105 5.60 -13.75 -9.11
C ASN A 105 6.37 -13.50 -7.81
N TYR A 106 6.19 -12.32 -7.19
CA TYR A 106 6.67 -11.97 -5.86
C TYR A 106 5.49 -11.52 -5.03
N LYS A 107 5.34 -12.06 -3.81
CA LYS A 107 4.23 -11.73 -2.92
C LYS A 107 4.27 -10.23 -2.61
N SER A 108 3.15 -9.53 -2.80
CA SER A 108 3.02 -8.13 -2.39
C SER A 108 3.16 -7.98 -0.88
N PHE A 109 2.79 -9.02 -0.13
CA PHE A 109 3.05 -9.14 1.30
C PHE A 109 4.25 -10.06 1.55
N GLY A 110 5.39 -9.49 1.97
CA GLY A 110 6.63 -10.21 2.28
C GLY A 110 7.68 -10.26 1.17
N ASP A 111 7.42 -9.68 -0.02
CA ASP A 111 8.36 -9.50 -1.13
C ASP A 111 9.11 -10.77 -1.60
N GLN A 112 8.57 -11.93 -1.28
CA GLN A 112 9.16 -13.23 -1.56
C GLN A 112 8.66 -13.80 -2.88
N LYS A 113 9.58 -14.32 -3.68
CA LYS A 113 9.28 -15.04 -4.90
C LYS A 113 8.45 -16.29 -4.62
N PHE A 114 7.46 -16.54 -5.46
CA PHE A 114 6.77 -17.82 -5.49
C PHE A 114 6.83 -18.43 -6.90
N VAL A 115 7.02 -19.75 -6.97
CA VAL A 115 7.16 -20.51 -8.22
C VAL A 115 6.04 -21.55 -8.35
N PRO A 116 5.71 -21.99 -9.59
CA PRO A 116 4.68 -22.99 -9.80
C PRO A 116 5.01 -24.32 -9.12
N ARG A 117 3.99 -25.01 -8.60
CA ARG A 117 4.12 -26.38 -8.04
C ARG A 117 4.24 -27.47 -9.09
N ILE A 118 3.99 -27.13 -10.36
CA ILE A 118 4.15 -28.04 -11.49
C ILE A 118 5.58 -27.99 -12.03
N PRO A 119 6.10 -29.08 -12.60
CA PRO A 119 7.38 -29.07 -13.32
C PRO A 119 7.35 -28.10 -14.51
N GLU A 120 8.52 -27.56 -14.86
CA GLU A 120 8.68 -26.68 -16.04
C GLU A 120 8.17 -27.34 -17.34
N GLU A 121 8.36 -28.65 -17.49
CA GLU A 121 7.84 -29.42 -18.64
C GLU A 121 6.30 -29.37 -18.71
N THR A 122 5.62 -29.55 -17.58
CA THR A 122 4.16 -29.47 -17.50
C THR A 122 3.69 -28.05 -17.81
N PHE A 123 4.35 -27.02 -17.26
CA PHE A 123 4.03 -25.64 -17.60
C PHE A 123 4.21 -25.40 -19.11
N THR A 124 5.31 -25.90 -19.68
CA THR A 124 5.59 -25.77 -21.12
C THR A 124 4.49 -26.40 -21.99
N LYS A 125 3.93 -27.56 -21.59
CA LYS A 125 2.78 -28.16 -22.28
C LYS A 125 1.57 -27.22 -22.26
N ILE A 126 1.25 -26.64 -21.11
CA ILE A 126 0.13 -25.69 -20.96
C ILE A 126 0.37 -24.41 -21.76
N ALA A 127 1.56 -23.82 -21.65
CA ALA A 127 1.94 -22.61 -22.39
C ALA A 127 2.01 -22.84 -23.90
N SER A 128 2.14 -24.08 -24.37
CA SER A 128 2.14 -24.43 -25.80
C SER A 128 0.74 -24.52 -26.41
N ILE A 129 -0.33 -24.25 -25.64
CA ILE A 129 -1.72 -24.32 -26.11
C ILE A 129 -2.01 -23.33 -27.26
N THR A 130 -1.24 -22.24 -27.34
CA THR A 130 -1.23 -21.33 -28.49
C THR A 130 0.19 -20.90 -28.86
N PRO A 131 0.45 -20.51 -30.13
CA PRO A 131 1.75 -19.96 -30.53
C PRO A 131 2.15 -18.68 -29.78
N GLU A 132 1.16 -17.85 -29.41
CA GLU A 132 1.38 -16.62 -28.64
C GLU A 132 1.87 -16.93 -27.22
N ALA A 133 1.17 -17.83 -26.52
CA ALA A 133 1.57 -18.29 -25.19
C ALA A 133 2.96 -18.98 -25.21
N ALA A 134 3.24 -19.80 -26.24
CA ALA A 134 4.53 -20.46 -26.38
C ALA A 134 5.68 -19.43 -26.52
N LYS A 135 5.47 -18.38 -27.33
CA LYS A 135 6.46 -17.31 -27.52
C LYS A 135 6.74 -16.54 -26.23
N LEU A 136 5.69 -16.21 -25.47
CA LEU A 136 5.83 -15.54 -24.17
C LEU A 136 6.63 -16.42 -23.20
N TRP A 137 6.25 -17.70 -23.09
CA TRP A 137 6.87 -18.65 -22.19
C TRP A 137 8.36 -18.86 -22.45
N GLU A 138 8.76 -19.02 -23.71
CA GLU A 138 10.17 -19.19 -24.07
C GLU A 138 11.06 -18.03 -23.62
N GLY A 139 10.52 -16.81 -23.55
CA GLY A 139 11.24 -15.63 -23.07
C GLY A 139 11.48 -15.59 -21.56
N ILE A 140 10.68 -16.32 -20.76
CA ILE A 140 10.64 -16.16 -19.29
C ILE A 140 10.75 -17.46 -18.49
N LYS A 141 10.68 -18.63 -19.13
CA LYS A 141 10.61 -19.93 -18.43
C LYS A 141 11.73 -20.12 -17.40
N LYS A 142 12.95 -19.67 -17.74
CA LYS A 142 14.10 -19.73 -16.84
C LYS A 142 13.87 -18.86 -15.61
N GLN A 143 13.44 -17.62 -15.79
CA GLN A 143 13.21 -16.64 -14.75
C GLN A 143 12.10 -17.10 -13.80
N VAL A 144 11.01 -17.66 -14.32
CA VAL A 144 9.87 -18.12 -13.51
C VAL A 144 10.29 -19.18 -12.48
N TYR A 145 11.17 -20.12 -12.84
CA TYR A 145 11.67 -21.16 -11.93
C TYR A 145 13.01 -20.82 -11.25
N GLN A 146 13.59 -19.65 -11.50
CA GLN A 146 14.90 -19.30 -10.96
C GLN A 146 14.82 -18.99 -9.46
N ILE A 147 15.52 -19.80 -8.66
CA ILE A 147 15.66 -19.65 -7.19
C ILE A 147 17.12 -19.59 -6.72
N SER A 148 18.06 -19.47 -7.66
CA SER A 148 19.50 -19.40 -7.38
C SER A 148 20.13 -18.26 -8.19
N PRO A 149 21.00 -17.43 -7.56
CA PRO A 149 21.36 -17.43 -6.13
C PRO A 149 20.16 -17.14 -5.22
N GLU A 150 20.24 -17.53 -3.94
CA GLU A 150 19.09 -17.44 -3.01
C GLU A 150 18.55 -16.01 -2.87
N GLY A 151 19.44 -15.01 -2.94
CA GLY A 151 19.07 -13.60 -2.78
C GLY A 151 18.04 -13.10 -3.81
N ILE A 152 18.05 -13.61 -5.05
CA ILE A 152 17.06 -13.20 -6.07
C ILE A 152 15.65 -13.75 -5.80
N THR A 153 15.45 -14.52 -4.74
CA THR A 153 14.11 -14.95 -4.29
C THR A 153 13.43 -13.90 -3.40
N LEU A 154 14.08 -12.77 -3.16
CA LEU A 154 13.57 -11.62 -2.44
C LEU A 154 13.74 -10.36 -3.28
N LEU A 155 12.81 -9.42 -3.15
CA LEU A 155 13.04 -8.06 -3.64
C LEU A 155 14.05 -7.34 -2.72
N GLY A 156 14.97 -6.59 -3.32
CA GLY A 156 16.06 -5.94 -2.58
C GLY A 156 17.09 -5.27 -3.49
N TYR A 157 18.24 -4.90 -2.93
CA TYR A 157 19.33 -4.28 -3.69
C TYR A 157 19.95 -5.24 -4.73
N PRO A 158 20.04 -4.84 -6.01
CA PRO A 158 20.86 -5.55 -6.98
C PRO A 158 22.37 -5.39 -6.67
N PRO A 159 23.22 -6.34 -7.13
CA PRO A 159 22.88 -7.53 -7.92
C PRO A 159 22.48 -8.75 -7.07
N ASP A 160 22.56 -8.65 -5.75
CA ASP A 160 22.33 -9.78 -4.84
C ASP A 160 20.85 -10.17 -4.72
N HIS A 161 19.96 -9.20 -4.89
CA HIS A 161 18.50 -9.36 -4.87
C HIS A 161 17.85 -8.90 -6.18
N MET A 162 16.55 -9.13 -6.32
CA MET A 162 15.77 -8.68 -7.47
C MET A 162 15.21 -7.27 -7.24
N SER A 163 15.31 -6.38 -8.24
CA SER A 163 14.54 -5.13 -8.25
C SER A 163 14.40 -4.59 -9.67
N ALA A 164 13.15 -4.36 -10.10
CA ALA A 164 12.88 -3.80 -11.42
C ALA A 164 12.78 -2.26 -11.43
N TYR A 165 13.05 -1.60 -10.29
CA TYR A 165 13.36 -0.17 -10.24
C TYR A 165 14.71 0.18 -10.87
N TYR A 166 15.56 -0.83 -11.08
CA TYR A 166 16.88 -0.71 -11.71
C TYR A 166 16.96 -1.51 -13.03
N PRO A 167 16.14 -1.18 -14.04
CA PRO A 167 16.01 -2.00 -15.25
C PRO A 167 17.30 -2.00 -16.09
N ASP A 168 17.52 -3.09 -16.82
CA ASP A 168 18.67 -3.27 -17.74
C ASP A 168 20.05 -2.97 -17.13
N SER A 169 20.19 -3.14 -15.81
CA SER A 169 21.36 -2.68 -15.05
C SER A 169 22.05 -3.83 -14.31
N PRO A 170 22.60 -4.85 -15.01
CA PRO A 170 23.15 -6.05 -14.36
C PRO A 170 24.39 -5.77 -13.49
N ALA A 171 25.04 -4.62 -13.65
CA ALA A 171 26.25 -4.24 -12.92
C ALA A 171 26.01 -3.18 -11.83
N ILE A 172 24.77 -2.70 -11.66
CA ILE A 172 24.49 -1.64 -10.70
C ILE A 172 24.63 -2.17 -9.28
N THR A 173 25.25 -1.36 -8.43
CA THR A 173 25.48 -1.70 -7.02
C THR A 173 24.67 -0.80 -6.10
N GLN A 174 24.51 -1.22 -4.84
CA GLN A 174 23.94 -0.36 -3.80
C GLN A 174 24.67 0.99 -3.70
N ALA A 175 26.01 1.01 -3.79
CA ALA A 175 26.79 2.25 -3.74
C ALA A 175 26.48 3.21 -4.91
N ASP A 176 26.19 2.67 -6.09
CA ASP A 176 25.77 3.47 -7.25
C ASP A 176 24.41 4.12 -7.03
N ILE A 177 23.48 3.35 -6.47
CA ILE A 177 22.12 3.80 -6.14
C ILE A 177 22.16 4.91 -5.09
N GLU A 178 22.93 4.71 -4.03
CA GLU A 178 23.16 5.71 -2.97
C GLU A 178 23.81 6.97 -3.53
N ALA A 179 24.84 6.86 -4.38
CA ALA A 179 25.49 8.01 -5.00
C ALA A 179 24.54 8.81 -5.90
N CYS A 180 23.65 8.14 -6.64
CA CYS A 180 22.60 8.81 -7.40
C CYS A 180 21.59 9.48 -6.45
N GLY A 181 21.15 8.79 -5.40
CA GLY A 181 20.26 9.32 -4.36
C GLY A 181 20.78 10.60 -3.73
N GLU A 182 22.03 10.62 -3.27
CA GLU A 182 22.69 11.82 -2.75
C GLU A 182 22.70 12.97 -3.75
N THR A 183 22.89 12.65 -5.03
CA THR A 183 22.90 13.64 -6.11
C THR A 183 21.51 14.24 -6.32
N PHE A 184 20.45 13.43 -6.27
CA PHE A 184 19.07 13.91 -6.35
C PHE A 184 18.71 14.83 -5.19
N VAL A 185 19.02 14.42 -3.95
CA VAL A 185 18.79 15.23 -2.75
C VAL A 185 19.51 16.57 -2.84
N LYS A 186 20.81 16.56 -3.21
CA LYS A 186 21.61 17.78 -3.35
C LYS A 186 21.00 18.78 -4.35
N ASN A 187 20.36 18.28 -5.41
CA ASN A 187 19.78 19.09 -6.47
C ASN A 187 18.27 19.33 -6.30
N GLY A 188 17.65 18.87 -5.20
CA GLY A 188 16.22 19.01 -4.95
C GLY A 188 15.34 18.27 -5.96
N VAL A 189 15.82 17.14 -6.49
CA VAL A 189 15.09 16.34 -7.48
C VAL A 189 14.17 15.36 -6.77
N LEU A 190 12.87 15.44 -7.05
CA LEU A 190 11.88 14.45 -6.63
C LEU A 190 11.95 13.22 -7.57
N VAL A 191 11.93 12.01 -7.00
CA VAL A 191 12.30 10.77 -7.71
C VAL A 191 11.29 9.63 -7.55
N GLU A 192 10.17 9.87 -6.88
CA GLU A 192 9.16 8.88 -6.52
C GLU A 192 8.59 8.18 -7.77
N HIS A 193 8.38 8.91 -8.87
CA HIS A 193 7.91 8.42 -10.16
C HIS A 193 9.03 8.01 -11.16
N THR A 194 10.19 7.59 -10.65
CA THR A 194 11.36 7.29 -11.51
C THR A 194 11.88 5.87 -11.36
N ARG A 195 12.57 5.39 -12.39
CA ARG A 195 13.48 4.23 -12.34
C ARG A 195 14.90 4.67 -12.72
N LEU A 196 15.89 3.84 -12.43
CA LEU A 196 17.30 4.18 -12.68
C LEU A 196 17.98 3.09 -13.52
N LYS A 197 18.49 3.45 -14.68
CA LYS A 197 19.20 2.54 -15.57
C LYS A 197 20.69 2.90 -15.63
N GLN A 198 21.56 1.96 -15.32
CA GLN A 198 23.00 2.09 -15.55
C GLN A 198 23.32 1.81 -17.02
N LEU A 199 24.23 2.60 -17.59
CA LEU A 199 24.73 2.48 -18.95
C LEU A 199 26.08 1.77 -18.99
N ASP A 200 26.49 1.34 -20.18
CA ASP A 200 27.75 0.61 -20.40
C ASP A 200 29.00 1.41 -19.99
N ASP A 201 28.93 2.75 -20.01
CA ASP A 201 30.02 3.64 -19.59
C ASP A 201 30.02 3.94 -18.07
N GLY A 202 29.09 3.33 -17.33
CA GLY A 202 28.88 3.54 -15.89
C GLY A 202 28.02 4.75 -15.52
N SER A 203 27.64 5.59 -16.49
CA SER A 203 26.67 6.68 -16.30
C SER A 203 25.25 6.12 -16.14
N PHE A 204 24.29 7.00 -15.84
CA PHE A 204 22.91 6.60 -15.55
C PHE A 204 21.88 7.38 -16.36
N ASP A 205 20.77 6.71 -16.69
CA ASP A 205 19.52 7.34 -17.11
C ASP A 205 18.52 7.25 -15.96
N MET A 206 18.04 8.41 -15.49
CA MET A 206 16.88 8.53 -14.61
C MET A 206 15.63 8.54 -15.49
N LEU A 207 14.95 7.39 -15.54
CA LEU A 207 13.75 7.18 -16.33
C LEU A 207 12.56 7.80 -15.59
N VAL A 208 11.95 8.82 -16.18
CA VAL A 208 10.79 9.54 -15.63
C VAL A 208 9.51 9.00 -16.25
N ALA A 209 8.56 8.59 -15.41
CA ALA A 209 7.25 8.16 -15.85
C ALA A 209 6.44 9.35 -16.41
N SER A 210 6.14 9.32 -17.70
CA SER A 210 5.40 10.39 -18.38
C SER A 210 4.85 9.97 -19.75
N GLU A 211 3.73 10.55 -20.20
CA GLU A 211 3.28 10.45 -21.60
C GLU A 211 4.31 11.11 -22.54
N LYS A 212 4.82 12.27 -22.13
CA LYS A 212 5.88 12.99 -22.84
C LYS A 212 7.14 12.14 -22.93
N VAL A 213 7.78 12.18 -24.09
CA VAL A 213 9.07 11.53 -24.36
C VAL A 213 10.11 12.59 -24.63
N GLY A 214 11.34 12.39 -24.16
CA GLY A 214 12.47 13.27 -24.45
C GLY A 214 13.55 13.25 -23.39
N GLU A 215 14.61 14.03 -23.60
CA GLU A 215 15.69 14.20 -22.63
C GLU A 215 15.49 15.47 -21.81
N GLY A 216 15.97 15.46 -20.58
CA GLY A 216 15.90 16.57 -19.64
C GLY A 216 17.25 16.99 -19.10
N SER A 217 17.25 17.42 -17.84
CA SER A 217 18.45 17.83 -17.12
C SER A 217 19.50 16.71 -17.04
N VAL A 218 20.76 17.10 -16.93
CA VAL A 218 21.88 16.20 -16.64
C VAL A 218 22.50 16.61 -15.32
N TYR A 219 22.65 15.65 -14.43
CA TYR A 219 23.31 15.82 -13.13
C TYR A 219 24.65 15.06 -13.13
N GLU A 220 25.49 15.39 -12.17
CA GLU A 220 26.80 14.75 -12.00
C GLU A 220 26.96 14.30 -10.56
N THR A 221 27.28 13.02 -10.40
CA THR A 221 27.61 12.41 -9.12
C THR A 221 28.96 12.91 -8.61
N LYS A 222 29.27 12.69 -7.32
CA LYS A 222 30.53 13.13 -6.72
C LYS A 222 31.78 12.54 -7.39
N ASP A 223 31.66 11.38 -8.03
CA ASP A 223 32.76 10.70 -8.73
C ASP A 223 32.86 11.06 -10.22
N GLY A 224 32.01 11.99 -10.71
CA GLY A 224 32.05 12.51 -12.07
C GLY A 224 31.17 11.75 -13.07
N ARG A 225 30.44 10.71 -12.65
CA ARG A 225 29.49 10.00 -13.53
C ARG A 225 28.21 10.82 -13.74
N LYS A 226 27.69 10.78 -14.96
CA LYS A 226 26.51 11.56 -15.36
C LYS A 226 25.22 10.81 -15.04
N ILE A 227 24.18 11.56 -14.70
CA ILE A 227 22.80 11.08 -14.59
C ILE A 227 21.94 11.92 -15.53
N ARG A 228 21.40 11.32 -16.60
CA ARG A 228 20.55 12.01 -17.58
C ARG A 228 19.09 11.76 -17.27
N THR A 229 18.28 12.82 -17.22
CA THR A 229 16.82 12.65 -17.17
C THR A 229 16.30 12.19 -18.53
N VAL A 230 15.54 11.10 -18.55
CA VAL A 230 14.88 10.57 -19.75
C VAL A 230 13.39 10.40 -19.46
N TYR A 231 12.57 11.21 -20.11
CA TYR A 231 11.11 11.14 -20.05
C TYR A 231 10.57 10.06 -20.98
N GLY A 232 9.40 9.52 -20.63
CA GLY A 232 8.66 8.59 -21.47
C GLY A 232 8.57 7.18 -20.91
N ASP A 233 9.03 6.96 -19.68
CA ASP A 233 8.84 5.67 -19.02
C ASP A 233 7.34 5.42 -18.87
N HIS A 234 6.90 4.22 -19.25
CA HIS A 234 5.48 3.85 -19.29
C HIS A 234 4.57 4.81 -20.08
N SER A 235 5.10 5.51 -21.09
CA SER A 235 4.36 6.55 -21.84
C SER A 235 2.99 6.15 -22.36
N LYS A 236 2.81 4.90 -22.80
CA LYS A 236 1.51 4.40 -23.26
C LYS A 236 0.48 4.36 -22.13
N GLU A 237 0.88 3.85 -20.97
CA GLU A 237 0.03 3.78 -19.79
C GLU A 237 -0.26 5.18 -19.23
N MET A 238 0.76 6.04 -19.14
CA MET A 238 0.64 7.42 -18.69
C MET A 238 -0.33 8.22 -19.58
N LYS A 239 -0.34 7.94 -20.88
CA LYS A 239 -1.33 8.50 -21.81
C LYS A 239 -2.75 8.07 -21.47
N VAL A 240 -2.97 6.76 -21.30
CA VAL A 240 -4.30 6.22 -20.98
C VAL A 240 -4.81 6.81 -19.66
N MET A 241 -3.95 6.87 -18.63
CA MET A 241 -4.27 7.51 -17.36
C MET A 241 -4.68 8.98 -17.56
N SER A 242 -3.87 9.74 -18.30
CA SER A 242 -4.12 11.16 -18.54
C SER A 242 -5.43 11.39 -19.29
N ASP A 243 -5.75 10.58 -20.29
CA ASP A 243 -6.96 10.71 -21.09
C ASP A 243 -8.21 10.33 -20.29
N GLU A 244 -8.15 9.27 -19.47
CA GLU A 244 -9.24 8.88 -18.57
C GLU A 244 -9.44 9.91 -17.45
N LEU A 245 -8.36 10.45 -16.86
CA LEU A 245 -8.45 11.49 -15.83
C LEU A 245 -8.94 12.84 -16.40
N ASP A 246 -8.70 13.15 -17.67
CA ASP A 246 -9.35 14.27 -18.36
C ASP A 246 -10.87 14.01 -18.56
N GLY A 247 -11.27 12.75 -18.73
CA GLY A 247 -12.66 12.32 -18.64
C GLY A 247 -13.26 12.51 -17.25
N ALA A 248 -12.53 12.12 -16.20
CA ALA A 248 -12.91 12.33 -14.81
C ALA A 248 -13.03 13.82 -14.48
N LYS A 249 -12.11 14.67 -14.96
CA LYS A 249 -12.17 16.14 -14.85
C LYS A 249 -13.50 16.68 -15.35
N LYS A 250 -13.97 16.25 -16.54
CA LYS A 250 -15.27 16.66 -17.11
C LYS A 250 -16.47 16.14 -16.30
N ALA A 251 -16.29 15.04 -15.59
CA ALA A 251 -17.30 14.43 -14.72
C ALA A 251 -17.18 14.87 -13.25
N ALA A 252 -16.25 15.76 -12.90
CA ALA A 252 -15.98 16.17 -11.52
C ALA A 252 -17.23 16.70 -10.81
N LEU A 253 -17.34 16.40 -9.52
CA LEU A 253 -18.54 16.70 -8.71
C LEU A 253 -18.48 18.09 -8.08
N ASN A 254 -17.29 18.70 -8.04
CA ASN A 254 -17.05 20.07 -7.56
C ASN A 254 -15.74 20.63 -8.17
N ASP A 255 -15.51 21.95 -8.01
CA ASP A 255 -14.34 22.65 -8.55
C ASP A 255 -13.01 22.13 -7.99
N THR A 256 -12.99 21.63 -6.75
CA THR A 256 -11.78 21.07 -6.12
C THR A 256 -11.38 19.78 -6.82
N GLN A 257 -12.33 18.89 -7.10
CA GLN A 257 -12.11 17.66 -7.87
C GLN A 257 -11.68 17.95 -9.31
N GLU A 258 -12.26 18.97 -9.95
CA GLU A 258 -11.85 19.36 -11.31
C GLU A 258 -10.36 19.77 -11.35
N LYS A 259 -9.93 20.62 -10.41
CA LYS A 259 -8.53 21.06 -10.28
C LYS A 259 -7.59 19.94 -9.87
N MET A 260 -8.03 19.06 -8.99
CA MET A 260 -7.30 17.87 -8.61
C MET A 260 -7.03 16.98 -9.84
N MET A 261 -8.06 16.69 -10.64
CA MET A 261 -7.91 15.89 -11.87
C MET A 261 -7.02 16.59 -12.89
N GLU A 262 -7.12 17.92 -13.03
CA GLU A 262 -6.25 18.70 -13.91
C GLU A 262 -4.76 18.56 -13.56
N GLU A 263 -4.41 18.63 -12.28
CA GLU A 263 -3.02 18.46 -11.83
C GLU A 263 -2.55 17.00 -11.92
N TYR A 264 -3.42 16.00 -11.71
CA TYR A 264 -3.08 14.60 -12.02
C TYR A 264 -2.78 14.39 -13.50
N VAL A 265 -3.62 14.94 -14.39
CA VAL A 265 -3.41 14.88 -15.85
C VAL A 265 -2.06 15.50 -16.19
N LYS A 266 -1.74 16.68 -15.64
CA LYS A 266 -0.45 17.33 -15.88
C LYS A 266 0.73 16.51 -15.34
N SER A 267 0.60 15.89 -14.17
CA SER A 267 1.61 15.00 -13.60
C SER A 267 1.94 13.85 -14.55
N PHE A 268 0.94 13.10 -15.02
CA PHE A 268 1.14 11.96 -15.90
C PHE A 268 1.54 12.35 -17.32
N ARG A 269 1.07 13.49 -17.83
CA ARG A 269 1.48 13.98 -19.15
C ARG A 269 2.94 14.40 -19.19
N GLU A 270 3.35 15.21 -18.21
CA GLU A 270 4.66 15.89 -18.23
C GLU A 270 5.73 15.20 -17.37
N GLY A 271 5.37 14.25 -16.51
CA GLY A 271 6.27 13.66 -15.52
C GLY A 271 6.64 14.68 -14.44
N SER A 272 5.62 15.28 -13.80
CA SER A 272 5.82 16.36 -12.82
C SER A 272 5.28 15.97 -11.45
N LEU A 273 6.17 15.61 -10.52
CA LEU A 273 5.78 15.40 -9.13
C LEU A 273 5.32 16.67 -8.43
N GLU A 274 5.73 17.86 -8.86
CA GLU A 274 5.15 19.10 -8.33
C GLU A 274 3.67 19.25 -8.71
N ALA A 275 3.28 18.83 -9.91
CA ALA A 275 1.87 18.74 -10.28
C ALA A 275 1.14 17.68 -9.45
N HIS A 276 1.76 16.52 -9.23
CA HIS A 276 1.20 15.52 -8.32
C HIS A 276 1.03 16.05 -6.89
N LYS A 277 2.01 16.77 -6.35
CA LYS A 277 1.90 17.44 -5.05
C LYS A 277 0.75 18.42 -5.03
N GLU A 278 0.57 19.21 -6.08
CA GLU A 278 -0.55 20.16 -6.17
C GLU A 278 -1.91 19.45 -6.24
N SER A 279 -2.01 18.31 -6.94
CA SER A 279 -3.23 17.50 -6.92
C SER A 279 -3.54 17.01 -5.50
N GLN A 280 -2.52 16.62 -4.72
CA GLN A 280 -2.69 16.25 -3.30
C GLN A 280 -3.16 17.45 -2.45
N ARG A 281 -2.70 18.68 -2.72
CA ARG A 281 -3.18 19.88 -2.01
C ARG A 281 -4.66 20.16 -2.30
N TYR A 282 -5.14 19.88 -3.51
CA TYR A 282 -6.57 19.94 -3.81
C TYR A 282 -7.32 18.78 -3.15
N TRP A 283 -6.77 17.57 -3.21
CA TRP A 283 -7.39 16.37 -2.65
C TRP A 283 -7.69 16.49 -1.15
N ILE A 284 -6.77 17.01 -0.34
CA ILE A 284 -7.00 17.24 1.10
C ILE A 284 -8.15 18.23 1.34
N LYS A 285 -8.36 19.19 0.43
CA LYS A 285 -9.43 20.19 0.54
C LYS A 285 -10.80 19.66 0.09
N ASP A 286 -10.85 18.52 -0.59
CA ASP A 286 -12.09 17.87 -1.01
C ASP A 286 -12.68 17.07 0.15
N ILE A 287 -13.29 17.75 1.12
CA ILE A 287 -13.77 17.13 2.37
C ILE A 287 -15.11 16.41 2.15
N GLY A 288 -15.19 15.14 2.60
CA GLY A 288 -16.41 14.34 2.55
C GLY A 288 -17.02 14.12 1.16
N PRO A 289 -16.23 13.73 0.13
CA PRO A 289 -16.78 13.48 -1.20
C PRO A 289 -17.70 12.25 -1.19
N THR A 290 -18.56 12.09 -2.20
CA THR A 290 -19.30 10.81 -2.35
C THR A 290 -18.43 9.72 -2.99
N ILE A 291 -17.49 10.13 -3.85
CA ILE A 291 -16.48 9.28 -4.47
C ILE A 291 -15.11 9.78 -4.01
N GLU A 292 -14.42 8.98 -3.21
CA GLU A 292 -13.06 9.24 -2.77
C GLU A 292 -12.05 8.53 -3.67
N THR A 293 -10.87 9.12 -3.86
CA THR A 293 -9.85 8.57 -4.76
C THR A 293 -8.44 9.07 -4.44
N ASN A 294 -7.45 8.24 -4.72
CA ASN A 294 -6.07 8.67 -4.92
C ASN A 294 -5.44 7.89 -6.09
N ILE A 295 -4.47 8.48 -6.78
CA ILE A 295 -3.78 7.84 -7.90
C ILE A 295 -2.41 8.47 -8.13
N GLY A 296 -1.37 7.65 -8.23
CA GLY A 296 0.00 8.13 -8.46
C GLY A 296 1.07 7.13 -8.08
N PHE A 297 2.29 7.63 -7.94
CA PHE A 297 3.41 6.91 -7.36
C PHE A 297 3.47 7.29 -5.88
N ILE A 298 2.88 6.48 -5.01
CA ILE A 298 2.52 6.89 -3.63
C ILE A 298 3.46 6.30 -2.57
N GLU A 299 3.60 4.97 -2.56
CA GLU A 299 4.23 4.24 -1.45
C GLU A 299 5.64 3.75 -1.80
N THR A 300 6.62 3.93 -0.93
CA THR A 300 8.05 3.60 -1.21
C THR A 300 8.53 2.27 -0.63
N TYR A 301 7.61 1.37 -0.25
CA TYR A 301 7.96 0.11 0.45
C TYR A 301 8.81 -0.87 -0.36
N ARG A 302 8.67 -0.90 -1.69
CA ARG A 302 9.27 -1.95 -2.55
C ARG A 302 10.57 -1.55 -3.25
N ASP A 303 10.91 -0.26 -3.25
CA ASP A 303 12.24 0.16 -3.65
C ASP A 303 13.21 -0.12 -2.51
N PRO A 304 14.29 -0.90 -2.70
CA PRO A 304 15.25 -1.15 -1.62
C PRO A 304 15.91 0.12 -1.07
N ALA A 305 15.97 1.20 -1.85
CA ALA A 305 16.45 2.50 -1.38
C ALA A 305 15.37 3.33 -0.65
N GLY A 306 14.10 2.94 -0.72
CA GLY A 306 12.98 3.63 -0.08
C GLY A 306 12.69 5.02 -0.67
N THR A 307 13.15 5.30 -1.89
CA THR A 307 13.01 6.64 -2.53
C THR A 307 12.09 6.64 -3.73
N LYS A 308 11.94 5.51 -4.41
CA LYS A 308 11.06 5.34 -5.56
C LYS A 308 9.75 4.73 -5.09
N ALA A 309 8.65 5.26 -5.57
CA ALA A 309 7.34 4.84 -5.16
C ALA A 309 6.73 3.84 -6.15
N TYR A 310 5.99 2.90 -5.59
CA TYR A 310 5.13 1.98 -6.30
C TYR A 310 3.91 2.72 -6.84
N PHE A 311 3.48 2.38 -8.05
CA PHE A 311 2.26 2.95 -8.61
C PHE A 311 1.03 2.33 -7.95
N GLU A 312 0.14 3.16 -7.45
CA GLU A 312 -1.18 2.73 -7.01
C GLU A 312 -2.26 3.69 -7.50
N GLY A 313 -3.48 3.17 -7.59
CA GLY A 313 -4.63 3.98 -7.91
C GLY A 313 -5.89 3.28 -7.48
N TRP A 314 -6.80 4.04 -6.88
CA TRP A 314 -8.04 3.50 -6.38
C TRP A 314 -9.18 4.51 -6.42
N VAL A 315 -10.39 3.95 -6.40
CA VAL A 315 -11.62 4.69 -6.28
C VAL A 315 -12.53 3.96 -5.32
N ALA A 316 -13.17 4.71 -4.43
CA ALA A 316 -14.05 4.16 -3.43
C ALA A 316 -15.31 5.00 -3.26
N VAL A 317 -16.39 4.33 -2.91
CA VAL A 317 -17.63 4.98 -2.52
C VAL A 317 -17.59 5.23 -1.02
N VAL A 318 -17.85 6.47 -0.60
CA VAL A 318 -17.94 6.78 0.83
C VAL A 318 -19.19 6.13 1.41
N ASN A 319 -18.99 5.28 2.41
CA ASN A 319 -20.06 4.68 3.19
C ASN A 319 -20.61 5.74 4.17
N LYS A 320 -21.70 6.40 3.78
CA LYS A 320 -22.32 7.49 4.55
C LYS A 320 -22.83 7.06 5.92
N GLU A 321 -23.17 5.79 6.11
CA GLU A 321 -23.66 5.28 7.40
C GLU A 321 -22.50 5.13 8.39
N ARG A 322 -21.43 4.44 7.97
CA ARG A 322 -20.21 4.28 8.79
C ARG A 322 -19.50 5.61 9.01
N THR A 323 -19.47 6.48 8.00
CA THR A 323 -18.89 7.84 8.14
C THR A 323 -19.63 8.68 9.20
N LYS A 324 -20.94 8.46 9.44
CA LYS A 324 -21.63 9.12 10.56
C LYS A 324 -21.15 8.62 11.92
N VAL A 325 -20.82 7.33 12.05
CA VAL A 325 -20.27 6.75 13.28
C VAL A 325 -18.91 7.40 13.58
N PHE A 326 -18.03 7.44 12.59
CA PHE A 326 -16.73 8.10 12.74
C PHE A 326 -16.86 9.61 12.95
N GLY A 327 -17.81 10.28 12.30
CA GLY A 327 -18.11 11.69 12.53
C GLY A 327 -18.45 11.99 14.00
N LYS A 328 -19.27 11.14 14.63
CA LYS A 328 -19.55 11.24 16.08
C LYS A 328 -18.30 11.03 16.93
N LEU A 329 -17.42 10.11 16.53
CA LEU A 329 -16.14 9.90 17.23
C LEU A 329 -15.24 11.13 17.12
N VAL A 330 -15.13 11.75 15.93
CA VAL A 330 -14.39 13.00 15.70
C VAL A 330 -14.95 14.16 16.52
N GLU A 331 -16.28 14.28 16.60
CA GLU A 331 -16.95 15.31 17.42
C GLU A 331 -16.61 15.17 18.91
N ARG A 332 -16.45 13.93 19.38
CA ARG A 332 -16.16 13.58 20.77
C ARG A 332 -14.68 13.33 21.08
N ALA A 333 -13.79 13.49 20.10
CA ALA A 333 -12.35 13.24 20.29
C ALA A 333 -11.76 14.04 21.47
N GLY A 334 -12.26 15.27 21.69
CA GLY A 334 -11.85 16.11 22.83
C GLY A 334 -12.24 15.54 24.20
N ASP A 335 -13.24 14.66 24.28
CA ASP A 335 -13.63 13.95 25.51
C ASP A 335 -12.74 12.72 25.76
N PHE A 336 -12.20 12.12 24.69
CA PHE A 336 -11.49 10.84 24.75
C PHE A 336 -9.97 11.00 24.81
N ILE A 337 -9.39 11.97 24.11
CA ILE A 337 -7.94 12.24 24.15
C ILE A 337 -7.43 12.47 25.59
N PRO A 338 -8.12 13.24 26.46
CA PRO A 338 -7.67 13.41 27.84
C PRO A 338 -7.70 12.13 28.68
N LYS A 339 -8.35 11.05 28.21
CA LYS A 339 -8.35 9.75 28.89
C LYS A 339 -7.05 8.96 28.64
N LEU A 340 -6.26 9.33 27.64
CA LEU A 340 -5.00 8.66 27.30
C LEU A 340 -3.96 8.78 28.45
N PRO A 341 -3.05 7.81 28.60
CA PRO A 341 -2.20 7.69 29.78
C PRO A 341 -0.98 8.64 29.80
N TRP A 342 -0.99 9.72 29.01
CA TRP A 342 0.02 10.78 29.03
C TRP A 342 -0.59 12.13 29.39
N SER A 343 0.23 13.03 29.96
CA SER A 343 -0.25 14.36 30.33
C SER A 343 -0.51 15.22 29.08
N LYS A 344 -1.29 16.29 29.27
CA LYS A 344 -1.53 17.32 28.24
C LYS A 344 -0.26 17.91 27.63
N ASP A 345 0.86 17.85 28.35
CA ASP A 345 2.13 18.43 27.90
C ASP A 345 2.76 17.59 26.76
N PHE A 346 2.32 16.34 26.63
CA PHE A 346 2.67 15.41 25.55
C PHE A 346 1.54 15.27 24.52
N GLU A 347 0.54 16.14 24.54
CA GLU A 347 -0.55 16.17 23.58
C GLU A 347 -0.50 17.44 22.73
N LYS A 348 -1.04 17.37 21.50
CA LYS A 348 -1.09 18.52 20.59
C LYS A 348 -1.91 19.65 21.22
N ASP A 349 -1.43 20.88 21.09
CA ASP A 349 -2.07 22.06 21.70
C ASP A 349 -3.49 22.30 21.15
N LYS A 350 -3.73 21.88 19.90
CA LYS A 350 -5.04 21.87 19.26
C LYS A 350 -5.21 20.55 18.52
N PHE A 351 -6.29 19.84 18.83
CA PHE A 351 -6.71 18.71 18.03
C PHE A 351 -7.20 19.21 16.66
N GLN A 352 -6.50 18.83 15.60
CA GLN A 352 -6.98 19.07 14.24
C GLN A 352 -7.93 17.95 13.89
N LYS A 353 -9.21 18.27 13.67
CA LYS A 353 -10.22 17.28 13.27
C LYS A 353 -9.86 16.74 11.88
N PRO A 354 -9.45 15.47 11.74
CA PRO A 354 -9.17 14.93 10.42
C PRO A 354 -10.49 14.63 9.69
N ASP A 355 -10.43 14.57 8.36
CA ASP A 355 -11.48 13.89 7.60
C ASP A 355 -11.29 12.38 7.79
N PHE A 356 -12.34 11.70 8.24
CA PHE A 356 -12.32 10.27 8.53
C PHE A 356 -13.49 9.60 7.83
N THR A 357 -13.18 8.92 6.73
CA THR A 357 -14.19 8.33 5.86
C THR A 357 -14.04 6.81 5.79
N SER A 358 -15.17 6.12 5.96
CA SER A 358 -15.27 4.71 5.62
C SER A 358 -15.51 4.57 4.12
N LEU A 359 -14.72 3.73 3.48
CA LEU A 359 -14.69 3.57 2.03
C LEU A 359 -15.03 2.14 1.64
N GLU A 360 -15.71 1.99 0.50
CA GLU A 360 -15.96 0.71 -0.15
C GLU A 360 -15.25 0.77 -1.52
N GLY A 361 -14.10 0.10 -1.62
CA GLY A 361 -13.14 0.28 -2.72
C GLY A 361 -12.97 -0.96 -3.61
N ASN A 362 -12.18 -0.79 -4.67
CA ASN A 362 -11.67 -1.88 -5.51
C ASN A 362 -10.38 -2.51 -4.93
N ASP A 363 -9.85 -3.53 -5.61
CA ASP A 363 -8.67 -4.29 -5.21
C ASP A 363 -7.38 -3.43 -5.17
N GLY A 364 -6.41 -3.81 -4.33
CA GLY A 364 -5.09 -3.17 -4.23
C GLY A 364 -4.94 -2.06 -3.18
N ILE A 365 -5.89 -1.90 -2.27
CA ILE A 365 -5.88 -0.89 -1.22
C ILE A 365 -5.72 -1.58 0.15
N PRO A 366 -4.81 -1.14 1.03
CA PRO A 366 -4.69 -1.70 2.37
C PRO A 366 -5.94 -1.41 3.22
N ALA A 367 -6.06 -2.09 4.35
CA ALA A 367 -7.17 -1.97 5.29
C ALA A 367 -7.44 -0.52 5.76
N GLY A 368 -6.37 0.27 5.90
CA GLY A 368 -6.41 1.71 6.16
C GLY A 368 -5.26 2.42 5.45
N ILE A 369 -5.43 3.71 5.15
CA ILE A 369 -4.37 4.56 4.56
C ILE A 369 -4.35 5.94 5.23
N ASN A 370 -3.15 6.46 5.47
CA ASN A 370 -2.87 7.85 5.85
C ASN A 370 -2.06 8.56 4.77
N ILE A 371 -2.68 9.47 4.01
CA ILE A 371 -2.05 10.14 2.85
C ILE A 371 -2.38 11.65 2.82
N PRO A 372 -1.63 12.47 2.04
CA PRO A 372 -0.50 12.12 1.17
C PRO A 372 0.81 11.92 1.95
N ASN A 373 1.77 11.23 1.33
CA ASN A 373 3.11 11.00 1.88
C ASN A 373 4.06 12.22 1.81
N TYR A 374 3.55 13.39 1.43
CA TYR A 374 4.33 14.63 1.35
C TYR A 374 4.32 15.38 2.69
N ASP A 375 5.44 15.33 3.41
CA ASP A 375 5.59 15.97 4.73
C ASP A 375 5.27 17.47 4.72
N ASP A 376 5.68 18.21 3.67
CA ASP A 376 5.38 19.63 3.56
C ASP A 376 3.87 19.90 3.48
N ILE A 377 3.11 18.98 2.88
CA ILE A 377 1.65 19.05 2.82
C ILE A 377 1.05 18.63 4.17
N ARG A 378 1.49 17.50 4.74
CA ARG A 378 0.99 16.98 6.02
C ARG A 378 1.14 17.99 7.15
N MET A 379 2.29 18.67 7.20
CA MET A 379 2.60 19.65 8.24
C MET A 379 1.85 20.98 8.08
N THR A 380 1.50 21.38 6.85
CA THR A 380 0.93 22.71 6.58
C THR A 380 -0.57 22.71 6.27
N LEU A 381 -1.07 21.67 5.61
CA LEU A 381 -2.45 21.56 5.13
C LEU A 381 -3.23 20.41 5.77
N GLY A 382 -2.53 19.38 6.28
CA GLY A 382 -3.13 18.21 6.92
C GLY A 382 -3.05 16.95 6.06
N PHE A 383 -3.84 15.95 6.44
CA PHE A 383 -3.89 14.62 5.82
C PHE A 383 -5.31 14.06 5.94
N LYS A 384 -5.62 13.02 5.17
CA LYS A 384 -6.87 12.24 5.31
C LYS A 384 -6.54 10.83 5.78
N ASN A 385 -7.43 10.26 6.57
CA ASN A 385 -7.39 8.85 6.94
C ASN A 385 -8.59 8.16 6.32
N VAL A 386 -8.35 7.00 5.73
CA VAL A 386 -9.41 6.21 5.11
C VAL A 386 -9.37 4.79 5.64
N SER A 387 -10.55 4.22 5.87
CA SER A 387 -10.73 2.83 6.32
C SER A 387 -11.57 2.08 5.31
N LEU A 388 -11.11 0.92 4.84
CA LEU A 388 -11.80 0.15 3.80
C LEU A 388 -12.74 -0.91 4.37
N GLY A 389 -14.02 -0.56 4.50
CA GLY A 389 -15.04 -1.43 5.09
C GLY A 389 -15.14 -2.80 4.41
N ASN A 390 -15.28 -2.85 3.08
CA ASN A 390 -15.42 -4.11 2.34
C ASN A 390 -14.16 -4.98 2.33
N VAL A 391 -12.96 -4.38 2.42
CA VAL A 391 -11.70 -5.14 2.53
C VAL A 391 -11.58 -5.74 3.93
N LEU A 392 -11.84 -4.96 4.98
CA LEU A 392 -11.84 -5.43 6.37
C LEU A 392 -12.84 -6.57 6.60
N ASN A 393 -14.00 -6.50 5.92
CA ASN A 393 -15.07 -7.48 6.03
C ASN A 393 -14.98 -8.61 5.01
N ALA A 394 -14.00 -8.59 4.09
CA ALA A 394 -13.82 -9.62 3.08
C ALA A 394 -13.54 -10.96 3.77
N LYS A 395 -14.38 -11.97 3.48
CA LYS A 395 -14.19 -13.34 3.98
C LYS A 395 -14.24 -14.32 2.83
N SER A 396 -13.32 -15.28 2.85
CA SER A 396 -13.47 -16.45 2.00
C SER A 396 -14.23 -17.52 2.79
N PRO A 397 -15.29 -18.12 2.23
CA PRO A 397 -15.99 -19.24 2.89
C PRO A 397 -15.08 -20.43 3.22
N SER A 398 -13.92 -20.54 2.56
CA SER A 398 -12.90 -21.56 2.82
C SER A 398 -11.81 -21.14 3.81
N GLU A 399 -11.85 -19.91 4.32
CA GLU A 399 -10.87 -19.41 5.30
C GLU A 399 -11.04 -20.16 6.64
N LYS A 400 -10.03 -20.94 7.03
CA LYS A 400 -10.02 -21.57 8.36
C LYS A 400 -9.55 -20.56 9.40
N VAL A 401 -10.41 -20.25 10.37
CA VAL A 401 -9.99 -19.48 11.55
C VAL A 401 -9.05 -20.36 12.40
N THR A 402 -7.79 -19.95 12.47
CA THR A 402 -6.74 -20.62 13.24
C THR A 402 -6.59 -20.02 14.63
N PHE A 403 -6.13 -20.84 15.58
CA PHE A 403 -5.73 -20.42 16.93
C PHE A 403 -6.83 -19.77 17.79
N ILE A 404 -8.09 -20.04 17.48
CA ILE A 404 -9.26 -19.70 18.31
C ILE A 404 -9.84 -20.99 18.88
N ASP A 405 -10.20 -20.98 20.16
CA ASP A 405 -10.86 -22.11 20.82
C ASP A 405 -12.25 -22.35 20.19
N GLU A 406 -12.65 -23.62 20.06
CA GLU A 406 -13.93 -23.99 19.44
C GLU A 406 -15.12 -23.33 20.13
N LYS A 407 -15.05 -23.07 21.45
CA LYS A 407 -16.12 -22.39 22.20
C LYS A 407 -16.28 -20.92 21.81
N ASP A 408 -15.18 -20.26 21.41
CA ASP A 408 -15.13 -18.83 21.10
C ASP A 408 -15.36 -18.57 19.60
N LEU A 409 -15.18 -19.60 18.76
CA LEU A 409 -15.25 -19.49 17.30
C LEU A 409 -16.57 -18.90 16.78
N PRO A 410 -17.78 -19.32 17.24
CA PRO A 410 -19.03 -18.73 16.76
C PRO A 410 -19.15 -17.23 17.09
N LEU A 411 -18.67 -16.83 18.27
CA LEU A 411 -18.69 -15.43 18.70
C LEU A 411 -17.67 -14.60 17.90
N PHE A 412 -16.46 -15.14 17.73
CA PHE A 412 -15.39 -14.53 16.94
C PHE A 412 -15.82 -14.33 15.48
N GLU A 413 -16.38 -15.33 14.83
CA GLU A 413 -16.81 -15.21 13.43
C GLU A 413 -17.89 -14.15 13.24
N ARG A 414 -18.81 -14.05 14.20
CA ARG A 414 -19.89 -13.06 14.20
C ARG A 414 -19.38 -11.64 14.44
N LEU A 415 -18.45 -11.46 15.38
CA LEU A 415 -18.08 -10.13 15.88
C LEU A 415 -16.69 -9.63 15.46
N ARG A 416 -15.86 -10.41 14.75
CA ARG A 416 -14.55 -9.96 14.27
C ARG A 416 -14.62 -8.67 13.44
N GLY A 417 -15.66 -8.52 12.61
CA GLY A 417 -15.88 -7.31 11.80
C GLY A 417 -16.16 -6.08 12.67
N PRO A 418 -17.22 -6.09 13.50
CA PRO A 418 -17.51 -5.02 14.46
C PRO A 418 -16.33 -4.66 15.39
N ALA A 419 -15.65 -5.67 15.95
CA ALA A 419 -14.49 -5.46 16.81
C ALA A 419 -13.33 -4.79 16.06
N PHE A 420 -13.07 -5.21 14.82
CA PHE A 420 -12.00 -4.61 14.03
C PHE A 420 -12.35 -3.19 13.56
N GLU A 421 -13.61 -2.90 13.26
CA GLU A 421 -14.05 -1.53 12.94
C GLU A 421 -13.86 -0.57 14.12
N LEU A 422 -14.20 -1.00 15.33
CA LEU A 422 -13.90 -0.24 16.56
C LEU A 422 -12.39 0.00 16.70
N GLN A 423 -11.59 -1.05 16.53
CA GLN A 423 -10.13 -0.98 16.62
C GLN A 423 -9.55 0.00 15.60
N VAL A 424 -9.91 -0.11 14.31
CA VAL A 424 -9.43 0.79 13.23
C VAL A 424 -9.85 2.24 13.49
N GLY A 425 -11.11 2.47 13.87
CA GLY A 425 -11.59 3.82 14.18
C GLY A 425 -10.79 4.50 15.29
N LEU A 426 -10.41 3.75 16.33
CA LEU A 426 -9.59 4.27 17.43
C LEU A 426 -8.11 4.38 17.04
N HIS A 427 -7.57 3.38 16.34
CA HIS A 427 -6.18 3.32 15.86
C HIS A 427 -5.85 4.56 15.03
N GLU A 428 -6.66 4.84 14.02
CA GLU A 428 -6.35 5.91 13.08
C GLU A 428 -6.62 7.31 13.68
N LEU A 429 -7.79 7.49 14.30
CA LEU A 429 -8.21 8.81 14.78
C LEU A 429 -7.53 9.20 16.10
N LEU A 430 -7.50 8.28 17.06
CA LEU A 430 -7.02 8.55 18.42
C LEU A 430 -5.64 7.95 18.68
N GLY A 431 -5.20 6.96 17.91
CA GLY A 431 -3.82 6.49 17.86
C GLY A 431 -2.96 7.49 17.09
N HIS A 432 -2.87 7.39 15.77
CA HIS A 432 -2.05 8.29 14.94
C HIS A 432 -2.38 9.78 15.12
N GLY A 433 -3.67 10.10 15.35
CA GLY A 433 -4.11 11.49 15.54
C GLY A 433 -3.66 12.14 16.86
N SER A 434 -3.22 11.38 17.87
CA SER A 434 -2.80 11.88 19.18
C SER A 434 -1.28 11.92 19.38
N GLY A 435 -0.85 12.63 20.42
CA GLY A 435 0.55 12.73 20.83
C GLY A 435 1.30 13.89 20.17
N LYS A 436 2.14 14.55 20.97
CA LYS A 436 3.00 15.66 20.57
C LYS A 436 4.45 15.22 20.51
N LEU A 437 5.10 15.48 19.39
CA LEU A 437 6.55 15.49 19.33
C LEU A 437 7.05 16.80 19.97
N LEU A 438 7.91 16.69 20.98
CA LEU A 438 8.59 17.86 21.56
C LEU A 438 9.72 18.25 20.61
N GLN A 439 9.71 19.47 20.09
CA GLN A 439 10.62 19.89 19.02
C GLN A 439 11.15 21.31 19.20
N GLU A 440 12.38 21.50 18.74
CA GLU A 440 12.92 22.79 18.32
C GLU A 440 12.47 23.05 16.88
N THR A 441 11.39 23.82 16.70
CA THR A 441 10.74 24.03 15.40
C THR A 441 11.57 24.94 14.50
N GLU A 442 12.24 25.93 15.10
CA GLU A 442 13.24 26.78 14.48
C GLU A 442 14.37 26.98 15.47
N LYS A 443 15.53 27.47 15.01
CA LYS A 443 16.68 27.67 15.89
C LYS A 443 16.32 28.56 17.08
N GLY A 444 16.31 27.97 18.28
CA GLY A 444 15.94 28.64 19.54
C GLY A 444 14.44 28.76 19.81
N VAL A 445 13.56 28.23 18.96
CA VAL A 445 12.09 28.23 19.11
C VAL A 445 11.62 26.82 19.39
N PHE A 446 10.95 26.63 20.53
CA PHE A 446 10.49 25.32 20.99
C PHE A 446 8.97 25.28 21.02
N ASN A 447 8.38 24.14 20.64
CA ASN A 447 6.93 23.94 20.77
C ASN A 447 6.51 23.51 22.19
N PHE A 448 7.43 23.56 23.16
CA PHE A 448 7.22 23.25 24.57
C PHE A 448 8.05 24.19 25.45
N ASP A 449 7.75 24.25 26.75
CA ASP A 449 8.53 25.05 27.68
C ASP A 449 9.89 24.38 27.95
N LYS A 450 10.96 24.93 27.37
CA LYS A 450 12.32 24.40 27.53
C LYS A 450 12.93 24.72 28.90
N GLU A 451 12.49 25.78 29.56
CA GLU A 451 13.00 26.17 30.87
C GLU A 451 12.32 25.36 31.98
N SER A 452 11.08 24.92 31.74
CA SER A 452 10.34 23.95 32.57
C SER A 452 9.83 22.77 31.72
N PRO A 453 10.70 21.84 31.30
CA PRO A 453 10.31 20.75 30.40
C PRO A 453 9.22 19.84 30.97
N PRO A 454 8.36 19.28 30.10
CA PRO A 454 7.38 18.27 30.50
C PRO A 454 8.00 17.14 31.32
N VAL A 455 7.28 16.69 32.35
CA VAL A 455 7.73 15.58 33.19
C VAL A 455 7.32 14.27 32.55
N SER A 456 8.30 13.42 32.23
CA SER A 456 8.05 12.11 31.63
C SER A 456 7.21 11.23 32.58
N PRO A 457 6.07 10.69 32.13
CA PRO A 457 5.23 9.81 32.96
C PRO A 457 5.92 8.47 33.29
N LEU A 458 6.97 8.10 32.54
CA LEU A 458 7.73 6.87 32.74
C LEU A 458 8.82 7.02 33.80
N THR A 459 9.47 8.19 33.87
CA THR A 459 10.64 8.40 34.74
C THR A 459 10.38 9.33 35.92
N GLY A 460 9.27 10.09 35.89
CA GLY A 460 8.96 11.12 36.88
C GLY A 460 9.94 12.30 36.85
N LYS A 461 10.73 12.46 35.79
CA LYS A 461 11.73 13.52 35.63
C LYS A 461 11.42 14.39 34.41
N PRO A 462 11.85 15.67 34.40
CA PRO A 462 11.78 16.51 33.20
C PRO A 462 12.49 15.83 32.03
N VAL A 463 11.90 15.94 30.83
CA VAL A 463 12.51 15.41 29.60
C VAL A 463 13.82 16.12 29.30
N THR A 464 14.80 15.36 28.82
CA THR A 464 16.14 15.86 28.46
C THR A 464 16.41 15.81 26.96
N THR A 465 15.47 15.27 26.18
CA THR A 465 15.61 15.07 24.73
C THR A 465 14.36 15.57 24.01
N TYR A 466 14.56 16.05 22.79
CA TYR A 466 13.54 16.59 21.89
C TYR A 466 14.08 16.52 20.45
N TYR A 467 13.22 16.64 19.44
CA TYR A 467 13.62 16.66 18.03
C TYR A 467 14.22 18.03 17.68
N LYS A 468 15.36 18.03 17.00
CA LYS A 468 16.00 19.24 16.50
C LYS A 468 15.34 19.72 15.21
N VAL A 469 15.73 20.92 14.78
CA VAL A 469 15.31 21.50 13.50
C VAL A 469 15.62 20.52 12.36
N GLY A 470 14.58 20.07 11.65
CA GLY A 470 14.67 19.13 10.53
C GLY A 470 14.65 17.65 10.89
N GLU A 471 14.68 17.29 12.18
CA GLU A 471 14.51 15.90 12.60
C GLU A 471 13.02 15.51 12.60
N THR A 472 12.71 14.36 12.00
CA THR A 472 11.39 13.72 11.97
C THR A 472 11.39 12.42 12.78
N TRP A 473 10.20 11.90 13.10
CA TRP A 473 10.03 10.56 13.71
C TRP A 473 10.86 9.49 12.98
N GLY A 474 10.67 9.40 11.65
CA GLY A 474 11.40 8.46 10.80
C GLY A 474 12.91 8.65 10.84
N SER A 475 13.40 9.90 10.81
CA SER A 475 14.85 10.16 10.81
C SER A 475 15.54 9.76 12.12
N VAL A 476 14.84 9.81 13.26
CA VAL A 476 15.41 9.53 14.59
C VAL A 476 15.25 8.04 14.95
N PHE A 477 14.08 7.45 14.67
CA PHE A 477 13.80 6.05 15.00
C PHE A 477 14.29 5.08 13.92
N GLY A 478 14.56 5.56 12.71
CA GLY A 478 15.11 4.77 11.62
C GLY A 478 14.23 3.54 11.30
N ALA A 479 14.86 2.37 11.21
CA ALA A 479 14.20 1.13 10.80
C ALA A 479 13.06 0.67 11.73
N THR A 480 12.97 1.17 12.97
CA THR A 480 11.88 0.80 13.90
C THR A 480 10.70 1.77 13.86
N ALA A 481 10.82 2.90 13.15
CA ALA A 481 9.86 4.00 13.18
C ALA A 481 8.43 3.54 12.84
N ALA A 482 8.25 2.83 11.73
CA ALA A 482 6.93 2.38 11.28
C ALA A 482 6.30 1.42 12.29
N SER A 483 6.93 0.27 12.55
CA SER A 483 6.39 -0.75 13.46
C SER A 483 6.16 -0.23 14.89
N TYR A 484 6.98 0.72 15.36
CA TYR A 484 6.77 1.34 16.68
C TYR A 484 5.51 2.22 16.67
N GLU A 485 5.32 3.04 15.64
CA GLU A 485 4.15 3.92 15.53
C GLU A 485 2.85 3.12 15.39
N GLU A 486 2.86 2.04 14.59
CA GLU A 486 1.74 1.08 14.52
C GLU A 486 1.43 0.46 15.88
N CYS A 487 2.46 0.01 16.61
CA CYS A 487 2.30 -0.54 17.94
C CYS A 487 1.67 0.47 18.91
N ARG A 488 2.07 1.75 18.83
CA ARG A 488 1.49 2.82 19.64
C ARG A 488 0.01 3.01 19.31
N ALA A 489 -0.34 3.12 18.03
CA ALA A 489 -1.72 3.34 17.59
C ALA A 489 -2.64 2.15 17.97
N GLU A 490 -2.15 0.92 17.80
CA GLU A 490 -2.83 -0.29 18.27
C GLU A 490 -3.01 -0.31 19.78
N CYS A 491 -1.99 0.04 20.56
CA CYS A 491 -2.11 0.14 22.01
C CYS A 491 -3.14 1.20 22.43
N VAL A 492 -3.26 2.31 21.72
CA VAL A 492 -4.30 3.32 21.97
C VAL A 492 -5.69 2.73 21.71
N ALA A 493 -5.88 2.03 20.59
CA ALA A 493 -7.14 1.37 20.28
C ALA A 493 -7.55 0.39 21.38
N MET A 494 -6.61 -0.46 21.83
CA MET A 494 -6.87 -1.42 22.90
C MET A 494 -7.07 -0.76 24.27
N TYR A 495 -6.45 0.39 24.52
CA TYR A 495 -6.61 1.15 25.77
C TYR A 495 -8.00 1.81 25.85
N LEU A 496 -8.50 2.34 24.73
CA LEU A 496 -9.76 3.08 24.68
C LEU A 496 -10.99 2.19 24.38
N CYS A 497 -10.83 1.04 23.75
CA CYS A 497 -11.96 0.17 23.40
C CYS A 497 -12.83 -0.31 24.58
N PRO A 498 -12.37 -0.39 25.85
CA PRO A 498 -13.24 -0.70 26.99
C PRO A 498 -14.15 0.47 27.42
N ASP A 499 -13.93 1.69 26.90
CA ASP A 499 -14.72 2.85 27.27
C ASP A 499 -16.16 2.73 26.75
N ARG A 500 -17.12 2.72 27.67
CA ARG A 500 -18.54 2.51 27.34
C ARG A 500 -19.10 3.59 26.42
N GLU A 501 -18.67 4.84 26.58
CA GLU A 501 -19.16 5.93 25.74
C GLU A 501 -18.61 5.80 24.31
N ILE A 502 -17.43 5.23 24.13
CA ILE A 502 -16.87 4.90 22.82
C ILE A 502 -17.64 3.73 22.20
N LEU A 503 -17.86 2.64 22.92
CA LEU A 503 -18.66 1.50 22.43
C LEU A 503 -20.06 1.94 21.97
N GLU A 504 -20.71 2.84 22.70
CA GLU A 504 -21.99 3.44 22.33
C GLU A 504 -21.91 4.29 21.05
N VAL A 505 -20.82 5.02 20.81
CA VAL A 505 -20.62 5.78 19.56
C VAL A 505 -20.64 4.84 18.35
N PHE A 506 -20.05 3.65 18.49
CA PHE A 506 -20.05 2.59 17.49
C PHE A 506 -21.35 1.76 17.45
N GLY A 507 -22.32 2.09 18.31
CA GLY A 507 -23.62 1.40 18.36
C GLY A 507 -23.58 0.07 19.09
N HIS A 508 -22.56 -0.20 19.89
CA HIS A 508 -22.45 -1.39 20.73
C HIS A 508 -22.98 -1.08 22.13
N THR A 509 -24.21 -1.52 22.40
CA THR A 509 -24.82 -1.45 23.73
C THR A 509 -25.21 -2.84 24.21
N ASP A 510 -25.50 -2.99 25.50
CA ASP A 510 -25.85 -4.30 26.09
C ASP A 510 -27.12 -4.93 25.46
N ASP A 511 -27.97 -4.12 24.81
CA ASP A 511 -29.21 -4.56 24.16
C ASP A 511 -29.07 -4.85 22.66
N THR A 512 -27.86 -4.70 22.10
CA THR A 512 -27.60 -4.91 20.66
C THR A 512 -27.15 -6.33 20.35
N GLU A 513 -27.32 -6.77 19.10
CA GLU A 513 -26.85 -8.09 18.66
C GLU A 513 -25.32 -8.24 18.80
N ALA A 514 -24.59 -7.12 18.63
CA ALA A 514 -23.17 -6.97 18.93
C ALA A 514 -22.99 -6.29 20.29
N ALA A 515 -23.33 -7.02 21.36
CA ALA A 515 -23.25 -6.52 22.72
C ALA A 515 -21.85 -6.00 23.07
N ALA A 516 -21.79 -4.91 23.85
CA ALA A 516 -20.57 -4.19 24.17
C ALA A 516 -19.45 -5.09 24.76
N GLU A 517 -19.80 -5.94 25.73
CA GLU A 517 -18.85 -6.87 26.36
C GLU A 517 -18.32 -7.93 25.38
N ASP A 518 -19.17 -8.43 24.47
CA ASP A 518 -18.75 -9.43 23.48
C ASP A 518 -17.81 -8.79 22.44
N VAL A 519 -18.10 -7.57 21.98
CA VAL A 519 -17.23 -6.83 21.06
C VAL A 519 -15.87 -6.52 21.70
N LEU A 520 -15.87 -6.12 22.97
CA LEU A 520 -14.65 -5.90 23.74
C LEU A 520 -13.83 -7.19 23.86
N TYR A 521 -14.46 -8.30 24.22
CA TYR A 521 -13.79 -9.61 24.32
C TYR A 521 -13.16 -10.02 22.99
N ILE A 522 -13.91 -9.90 21.89
CA ILE A 522 -13.41 -10.25 20.56
C ILE A 522 -12.30 -9.31 20.08
N SER A 523 -12.33 -8.02 20.45
CA SER A 523 -11.24 -7.08 20.14
C SER A 523 -9.90 -7.56 20.73
N TYR A 524 -9.89 -7.95 22.00
CA TYR A 524 -8.68 -8.48 22.66
C TYR A 524 -8.28 -9.86 22.14
N LEU A 525 -9.25 -10.74 21.90
CA LEU A 525 -8.99 -12.07 21.34
C LEU A 525 -8.36 -11.97 19.94
N GLN A 526 -8.82 -11.04 19.12
CA GLN A 526 -8.26 -10.77 17.80
C GLN A 526 -6.82 -10.26 17.88
N MET A 527 -6.53 -9.31 18.77
CA MET A 527 -5.17 -8.82 19.01
C MET A 527 -4.21 -9.94 19.45
N ALA A 528 -4.65 -10.80 20.37
CA ALA A 528 -3.86 -11.94 20.83
C ALA A 528 -3.59 -12.95 19.70
N ARG A 529 -4.60 -13.25 18.88
CA ARG A 529 -4.46 -14.11 17.70
C ARG A 529 -3.47 -13.51 16.70
N ALA A 530 -3.57 -12.22 16.40
CA ALA A 530 -2.67 -11.52 15.49
C ALA A 530 -1.22 -11.58 15.98
N GLY A 531 -0.98 -11.39 17.28
CA GLY A 531 0.35 -11.51 17.88
C GLY A 531 0.98 -12.91 17.72
N LEU A 532 0.17 -13.97 17.73
CA LEU A 532 0.65 -15.34 17.46
C LEU A 532 0.93 -15.57 15.97
N LEU A 533 0.04 -15.10 15.10
CA LEU A 533 0.21 -15.19 13.64
C LEU A 533 1.46 -14.44 13.17
N ALA A 534 1.81 -13.33 13.83
CA ALA A 534 2.98 -12.52 13.50
C ALA A 534 4.33 -13.28 13.59
N LEU A 535 4.38 -14.46 14.22
CA LEU A 535 5.56 -15.33 14.21
C LEU A 535 5.93 -15.82 12.80
N GLU A 536 4.97 -15.87 11.87
CA GLU A 536 5.22 -16.21 10.46
C GLU A 536 6.17 -15.20 9.79
N PHE A 537 6.13 -13.94 10.23
CA PHE A 537 6.94 -12.85 9.68
C PHE A 537 8.24 -12.61 10.44
N TRP A 538 8.56 -13.44 11.44
CA TRP A 538 9.79 -13.34 12.21
C TRP A 538 10.80 -14.39 11.74
N ASP A 539 11.96 -13.93 11.24
CA ASP A 539 13.06 -14.84 10.94
C ASP A 539 13.94 -15.04 12.18
N PRO A 540 14.01 -16.26 12.75
CA PRO A 540 14.84 -16.53 13.92
C PRO A 540 16.35 -16.40 13.65
N LYS A 541 16.81 -16.49 12.39
CA LYS A 541 18.24 -16.36 12.04
C LYS A 541 18.69 -14.91 12.05
N THR A 542 18.00 -14.07 11.29
CA THR A 542 18.32 -12.64 11.21
C THR A 542 17.82 -11.87 12.44
N LYS A 543 16.88 -12.44 13.20
CA LYS A 543 16.16 -11.76 14.28
C LYS A 543 15.52 -10.46 13.79
N ALA A 544 15.03 -10.51 12.56
CA ALA A 544 14.33 -9.42 11.90
C ALA A 544 12.91 -9.87 11.54
N ARG A 545 12.01 -8.89 11.47
CA ARG A 545 10.71 -9.09 10.82
C ARG A 545 10.88 -8.76 9.34
N THR A 546 10.34 -9.60 8.46
CA THR A 546 10.08 -9.16 7.08
C THR A 546 9.00 -8.08 7.16
N THR A 547 9.29 -6.90 6.64
CA THR A 547 8.36 -5.75 6.64
C THR A 547 7.06 -6.11 5.96
N PHE A 548 5.96 -5.99 6.68
CA PHE A 548 4.88 -5.02 6.45
C PHE A 548 4.36 -4.59 7.82
#